data_AF-W7KC90-F1
#
_entry.id   AF-W7KC90-F1
#
_cell.length_a   1.000
_cell.length_b   1.000
_cell.length_c   1.000
_cell.angle_alpha   90.00
_cell.angle_beta   90.00
_cell.angle_gamma   90.00
#
_symmetry.space_group_name_H-M   'P 1'
#
loop_
_entity.id
_entity.type
_entity.pdbx_description
1 polymer ?
#
loop_
_entity_poly.entity_id
_entity_poly.type
_entity_poly.pdbx_seq_one_letter_code
_entity_poly.pdbx_strand_id
1 'polypeptide(L)'
;MEKHDSPFIVVYVTTPSKEVAEKISYVLLEEKLVSCVNVIPGILSLYHWKGEIAKDNEVLMMIKTKKHLFDEIVKLVKSNHPYEIPEVKI
;
A
#
# COMPACT_ATOMS: atom_id res chain seq x y z
N MET A 1 -10.52 14.56 21.08
CA MET A 1 -10.68 13.09 21.15
C MET A 1 -9.30 12.49 21.14
N GLU A 2 -8.86 11.93 22.26
CA GLU A 2 -7.47 11.49 22.47
C GLU A 2 -7.08 10.36 21.51
N LYS A 3 -5.87 10.45 20.94
CA LYS A 3 -5.30 9.54 19.92
C LYS A 3 -4.99 8.11 20.44
N HIS A 4 -5.52 7.72 21.59
CA HIS A 4 -5.14 6.51 22.31
C HIS A 4 -5.96 5.26 21.97
N ASP A 5 -7.17 5.39 21.41
CA ASP A 5 -8.07 4.23 21.17
C ASP A 5 -8.38 3.95 19.69
N SER A 6 -7.40 4.19 18.81
CA SER A 6 -7.55 3.82 17.39
C SER A 6 -7.14 2.35 17.19
N PRO A 7 -8.01 1.49 16.61
CA PRO A 7 -7.67 0.10 16.36
C PRO A 7 -6.48 -0.03 15.40
N PHE A 8 -5.70 -1.08 15.58
CA PHE A 8 -4.66 -1.46 14.64
C PHE A 8 -5.28 -2.12 13.41
N ILE A 9 -4.71 -1.82 12.23
CA ILE A 9 -5.12 -2.39 10.95
C ILE A 9 -3.89 -2.82 10.16
N VAL A 10 -4.10 -3.72 9.21
CA VAL A 10 -3.14 -4.00 8.14
C VAL A 10 -3.68 -3.34 6.88
N VAL A 11 -2.82 -2.67 6.12
CA VAL A 11 -3.15 -2.11 4.81
C VAL A 11 -2.37 -2.89 3.77
N TYR A 12 -3.07 -3.35 2.74
CA TYR A 12 -2.53 -4.02 1.57
C TYR A 12 -2.41 -3.02 0.41
N VAL A 13 -1.24 -3.00 -0.21
CA VAL A 13 -0.94 -2.23 -1.41
C VAL A 13 -0.13 -3.11 -2.36
N THR A 14 -0.51 -3.18 -3.63
CA THR A 14 0.33 -3.81 -4.66
C THR A 14 1.12 -2.75 -5.42
N THR A 15 2.34 -3.09 -5.82
CA THR A 15 3.22 -2.22 -6.63
C THR A 15 3.82 -3.00 -7.80
N PRO A 16 4.17 -2.33 -8.92
CA PRO A 16 4.72 -3.00 -10.10
C PRO A 16 6.13 -3.56 -9.89
N SER A 17 6.85 -3.10 -8.87
CA SER A 17 8.22 -3.54 -8.59
C SER A 17 8.59 -3.42 -7.12
N LYS A 18 9.69 -4.08 -6.75
CA LYS A 18 10.26 -4.03 -5.39
C LYS A 18 10.79 -2.64 -5.07
N GLU A 19 11.40 -1.97 -6.04
CA GLU A 19 11.96 -0.62 -5.90
C GLU A 19 10.86 0.40 -5.58
N VAL A 20 9.70 0.28 -6.25
CA VAL A 20 8.52 1.11 -5.94
C VAL A 20 7.99 0.82 -4.54
N ALA A 21 7.87 -0.45 -4.16
CA ALA A 21 7.44 -0.84 -2.81
C ALA A 21 8.37 -0.28 -1.72
N GLU A 22 9.69 -0.40 -1.92
CA GLU A 22 10.70 0.11 -0.99
C GLU A 22 10.62 1.63 -0.89
N LYS A 23 10.57 2.35 -2.02
CA LYS A 23 10.43 3.81 -2.02
C LYS A 23 9.21 4.27 -1.21
N ILE A 24 8.03 3.69 -1.48
CA ILE A 24 6.81 4.04 -0.75
C ILE A 24 6.93 3.68 0.74
N SER A 25 7.54 2.53 1.06
CA SER A 25 7.78 2.12 2.45
C SER A 25 8.64 3.12 3.21
N TYR A 26 9.71 3.62 2.60
CA TYR A 26 10.58 4.63 3.21
C TYR A 26 9.83 5.92 3.52
N VAL A 27 9.08 6.46 2.54
CA VAL A 27 8.31 7.69 2.74
C VAL A 27 7.26 7.53 3.86
N LEU A 28 6.55 6.39 3.89
CA LEU A 28 5.57 6.10 4.95
C LEU A 28 6.20 6.04 6.35
N LEU A 29 7.41 5.50 6.46
CA LEU A 29 8.17 5.39 7.71
C LEU A 29 8.74 6.74 8.15
N GLU A 30 9.29 7.53 7.22
CA GLU A 30 9.83 8.87 7.46
C GLU A 30 8.74 9.83 7.98
N GLU A 31 7.55 9.78 7.39
CA GLU A 31 6.37 10.55 7.83
C GLU A 31 5.70 9.98 9.10
N LYS A 32 6.24 8.88 9.67
CA LYS A 32 5.75 8.22 10.89
C LYS A 32 4.28 7.78 10.81
N LEU A 33 3.80 7.45 9.62
CA LEU A 33 2.42 6.99 9.40
C LEU A 33 2.24 5.49 9.67
N VAL A 34 3.33 4.73 9.72
CA VAL A 34 3.32 3.27 9.82
C VAL A 34 4.38 2.82 10.82
N SER A 35 4.15 1.69 11.48
CA SER A 35 5.17 1.09 12.36
C SER A 35 6.13 0.18 11.60
N CYS A 36 5.63 -0.57 10.63
CA CYS A 36 6.44 -1.41 9.75
C CYS A 36 5.69 -1.79 8.45
N VAL A 37 6.46 -2.25 7.47
CA VAL A 37 5.96 -2.74 6.17
C VAL A 37 6.67 -4.05 5.85
N ASN A 38 5.92 -5.09 5.45
CA ASN A 38 6.52 -6.28 4.82
C ASN A 38 6.39 -6.13 3.31
N VAL A 39 7.47 -6.40 2.57
CA VAL A 39 7.51 -6.38 1.11
C VAL A 39 7.62 -7.82 0.61
N ILE A 40 6.58 -8.29 -0.10
CA ILE A 40 6.43 -9.69 -0.51
C ILE A 40 6.47 -9.73 -2.04
N PRO A 41 7.57 -10.19 -2.65
CA PRO A 41 7.70 -10.28 -4.11
C PRO A 41 6.98 -11.52 -4.67
N GLY A 42 6.81 -11.55 -6.00
CA GLY A 42 6.34 -12.75 -6.72
C GLY A 42 4.82 -12.94 -6.68
N ILE A 43 4.07 -11.85 -6.56
CA ILE A 43 2.61 -11.88 -6.58
C ILE A 43 2.15 -11.86 -8.04
N LEU A 44 1.18 -12.71 -8.38
CA LEU A 44 0.49 -12.66 -9.66
C LEU A 44 -0.90 -12.06 -9.44
N SER A 45 -1.11 -10.86 -9.97
CA SER A 45 -2.39 -10.16 -9.92
C SER A 45 -3.19 -10.47 -11.19
N LEU A 46 -4.46 -10.83 -11.03
CA LEU A 46 -5.40 -11.14 -12.13
C LEU A 46 -6.62 -10.23 -12.00
N TYR A 47 -6.98 -9.53 -13.06
CA TYR A 47 -8.05 -8.54 -13.03
C TYR A 47 -8.68 -8.32 -14.41
N HIS A 48 -9.85 -7.67 -14.45
CA HIS A 48 -10.49 -7.30 -15.72
C HIS A 48 -9.96 -5.95 -16.23
N TRP A 49 -9.53 -5.93 -17.49
CA TRP A 49 -9.12 -4.71 -18.17
C TRP A 49 -9.61 -4.71 -19.62
N LYS A 50 -10.33 -3.65 -20.01
CA LYS A 50 -10.89 -3.49 -21.36
C LYS A 50 -11.67 -4.72 -21.88
N GLY A 51 -12.40 -5.40 -20.99
CA GLY A 51 -13.22 -6.57 -21.32
C GLY A 51 -12.48 -7.91 -21.28
N GLU A 52 -11.16 -7.92 -21.09
CA GLU A 52 -10.34 -9.13 -21.03
C GLU A 52 -9.79 -9.37 -19.62
N ILE A 53 -9.32 -10.59 -19.35
CA ILE A 53 -8.55 -10.89 -18.14
C ILE A 53 -7.09 -10.50 -18.40
N ALA A 54 -6.62 -9.52 -17.65
CA ALA A 54 -5.22 -9.12 -17.58
C ALA A 54 -4.52 -9.81 -16.41
N LYS A 55 -3.19 -9.89 -16.50
CA LYS A 55 -2.33 -10.38 -15.43
C LYS A 55 -1.06 -9.56 -15.35
N ASP A 56 -0.60 -9.29 -14.13
CA ASP A 56 0.67 -8.60 -13.86
C ASP A 56 1.43 -9.28 -12.73
N ASN A 57 2.77 -9.24 -12.81
CA ASN A 57 3.62 -9.60 -11.69
C ASN A 57 3.81 -8.38 -10.81
N GLU A 58 3.49 -8.51 -9.53
CA GLU A 58 3.48 -7.41 -8.58
C GLU A 58 4.23 -7.79 -7.29
N VAL A 59 4.38 -6.78 -6.44
CA VAL A 59 4.91 -6.90 -5.09
C VAL A 59 3.82 -6.45 -4.12
N LEU A 60 3.52 -7.27 -3.12
CA LEU A 60 2.55 -6.93 -2.08
C LEU A 60 3.26 -6.26 -0.90
N MET A 61 2.77 -5.09 -0.53
CA MET A 61 3.11 -4.41 0.71
C MET A 61 2.05 -4.73 1.76
N MET A 62 2.48 -5.25 2.92
CA MET A 62 1.64 -5.37 4.11
C MET A 62 2.07 -4.34 5.16
N ILE A 63 1.33 -3.27 5.27
CA ILE A 63 1.62 -2.10 6.09
C ILE A 63 0.86 -2.21 7.41
N LYS A 64 1.52 -2.04 8.56
CA LYS A 64 0.85 -2.07 9.87
C LYS A 64 0.78 -0.66 10.46
N THR A 65 -0.43 -0.26 10.85
CA THR A 65 -0.72 1.11 11.27
C THR A 65 -1.96 1.16 12.17
N LYS A 66 -2.36 2.37 12.56
CA LYS A 66 -3.61 2.67 13.25
C LYS A 66 -4.66 3.15 12.25
N LYS A 67 -5.91 2.75 12.44
CA LYS A 67 -7.03 3.05 11.52
C LYS A 67 -7.18 4.53 11.16
N HIS A 68 -7.00 5.45 12.11
CA HIS A 68 -7.14 6.88 11.83
C HIS A 68 -6.08 7.46 10.87
N LEU A 69 -5.00 6.72 10.59
CA LEU A 69 -3.94 7.13 9.65
C LEU A 69 -4.21 6.65 8.22
N PHE A 70 -5.26 5.84 8.01
CA PHE A 70 -5.52 5.21 6.72
C PHE A 70 -5.67 6.23 5.57
N ASP A 71 -6.44 7.29 5.77
CA ASP A 71 -6.67 8.29 4.72
C ASP A 71 -5.39 9.04 4.32
N GLU A 72 -4.48 9.26 5.27
CA GLU A 72 -3.18 9.89 5.03
C GLU A 72 -2.25 8.94 4.27
N ILE A 73 -2.24 7.66 4.63
CA ILE A 73 -1.53 6.60 3.92
C ILE A 73 -2.04 6.50 2.47
N VAL A 74 -3.35 6.49 2.24
CA VAL A 74 -3.93 6.44 0.89
C VAL A 74 -3.44 7.60 0.04
N LYS A 75 -3.41 8.83 0.57
CA LYS A 75 -2.92 10.01 -0.15
C LYS A 75 -1.45 9.86 -0.49
N LEU A 76 -0.62 9.49 0.49
CA LEU A 76 0.83 9.39 0.32
C LEU A 76 1.21 8.28 -0.66
N VAL A 77 0.57 7.12 -0.57
CA VAL A 77 0.73 6.02 -1.54
C VAL A 77 0.38 6.52 -2.93
N LYS A 78 -0.80 7.13 -3.14
CA LYS A 78 -1.22 7.65 -4.45
C LYS A 78 -0.23 8.66 -5.04
N SER A 79 0.33 9.56 -4.24
CA SER A 79 1.31 10.54 -4.73
C SER A 79 2.67 9.94 -5.10
N ASN A 80 2.99 8.74 -4.62
CA ASN A 80 4.27 8.07 -4.86
C ASN A 80 4.16 6.81 -5.74
N HIS A 81 2.94 6.42 -6.12
CA HIS A 81 2.67 5.22 -6.90
C HIS A 81 2.62 5.54 -8.41
N PRO A 82 3.23 4.70 -9.28
CA PRO A 82 3.24 4.94 -10.72
C PRO A 82 1.89 4.70 -11.41
N TYR A 83 1.05 3.82 -10.86
CA TYR A 83 -0.30 3.63 -11.36
C TYR A 83 -1.21 4.81 -11.02
N GLU A 84 -2.07 5.18 -11.96
CA GLU A 84 -3.11 6.21 -11.76
C GLU A 84 -4.11 5.81 -10.67
N ILE A 85 -4.44 4.52 -10.58
CA ILE A 85 -5.38 3.96 -9.62
C ILE A 85 -4.71 2.78 -8.88
N PRO A 86 -3.88 3.04 -7.85
CA PRO A 86 -3.26 1.98 -7.07
C PRO A 86 -4.28 1.26 -6.18
N GLU A 87 -4.07 -0.04 -5.96
CA GLU A 87 -4.79 -0.79 -4.94
C GLU A 87 -4.30 -0.37 -3.55
N VAL A 88 -5.21 0.15 -2.71
CA VAL A 88 -4.94 0.48 -1.29
C VAL A 88 -6.17 0.09 -0.46
N LYS A 89 -6.06 -0.98 0.34
CA LYS A 89 -7.20 -1.59 1.07
C LYS A 89 -6.79 -2.04 2.47
N ILE A 90 -7.74 -2.08 3.41
CA ILE A 90 -7.55 -2.59 4.79
C ILE A 90 -8.05 -4.03 4.93
#